data_AF-A0A355WI76-F1
#
_entry.id   AF-A0A355WI76-F1
#
_cell.length_a   1.000
_cell.length_b   1.000
_cell.length_c   1.000
_cell.angle_alpha   90.00
_cell.angle_beta   90.00
_cell.angle_gamma   90.00
#
_symmetry.space_group_name_H-M   'P 1'
#
loop_
_entity.id
_entity.type
_entity.pdbx_description
1 polymer ?
#
loop_
_entity_poly.entity_id
_entity_poly.type
_entity_poly.pdbx_seq_one_letter_code
_entity_poly.pdbx_strand_id
1 'polypeptide(L)' 'MKAMLSTVAGGPDTLEMTELAAPTPKKGEILIGVRAAGVNFPDTLIIRDLYQVKPPRPFAPGG' A
#
# COMPACT_ATOMS: atom_id res chain seq x y z
N MET A 1 -5.69 1.66 -12.35
CA MET A 1 -4.32 1.29 -11.96
C MET A 1 -4.37 0.03 -11.12
N LYS A 2 -3.31 -0.80 -11.17
CA LYS A 2 -3.16 -1.94 -10.26
C LYS A 2 -2.49 -1.46 -8.97
N ALA A 3 -2.97 -1.96 -7.83
CA ALA A 3 -2.44 -1.65 -6.51
C ALA A 3 -2.40 -2.93 -5.66
N MET A 4 -1.35 -3.08 -4.85
CA MET A 4 -1.26 -4.16 -3.87
C MET A 4 -1.86 -3.67 -2.55
N LEU A 5 -2.88 -4.34 -2.01
CA LEU A 5 -3.60 -3.93 -0.81
C LEU A 5 -3.45 -4.96 0.31
N SER A 6 -3.27 -4.47 1.54
CA SER A 6 -3.52 -5.25 2.76
C SER A 6 -4.99 -5.09 3.16
N THR A 7 -5.77 -6.14 2.97
CA THR A 7 -7.21 -6.22 3.32
C THR A 7 -7.41 -6.89 4.68
N VAL A 8 -6.52 -7.81 5.04
CA VAL A 8 -6.42 -8.47 6.35
C VAL A 8 -5.01 -8.38 6.90
N ALA A 9 -4.86 -8.58 8.21
CA ALA A 9 -3.54 -8.68 8.84
C ALA A 9 -2.90 -10.03 8.47
N GLY A 10 -1.63 -10.02 8.04
CA GLY A 10 -0.98 -11.24 7.58
C GLY A 10 0.37 -11.01 6.91
N GLY A 11 0.95 -12.10 6.40
CA GLY A 11 2.16 -12.04 5.60
C GLY A 11 1.92 -11.56 4.17
N PRO A 12 2.97 -11.52 3.32
CA PRO A 12 2.83 -11.13 1.92
C PRO A 12 1.82 -11.95 1.12
N ASP A 13 1.57 -13.20 1.54
CA ASP A 13 0.59 -14.12 0.98
C ASP A 13 -0.87 -13.66 1.16
N THR A 14 -1.13 -12.74 2.09
CA THR A 14 -2.46 -12.16 2.30
C THR A 14 -2.66 -10.83 1.58
N LEU A 15 -1.70 -10.41 0.76
CA LEU A 15 -1.83 -9.20 -0.05
C LEU A 15 -2.64 -9.47 -1.32
N GLU A 16 -3.48 -8.51 -1.67
CA GLU A 16 -4.36 -8.61 -2.83
C GLU A 16 -3.96 -7.61 -3.92
N MET A 17 -3.76 -8.10 -5.14
CA MET A 17 -3.60 -7.26 -6.31
C MET A 17 -4.97 -6.81 -6.81
N THR A 18 -5.27 -5.52 -6.67
CA THR A 18 -6.59 -4.94 -6.95
C THR A 18 -6.51 -3.91 -8.06
N GLU A 19 -7.53 -3.84 -8.91
CA GLU A 19 -7.70 -2.77 -9.89
C GLU A 19 -8.56 -1.65 -9.32
N LEU A 20 -8.02 -0.42 -9.36
CA LEU A 20 -8.66 0.79 -8.85
C LEU A 20 -8.66 1.89 -9.90
N ALA A 21 -9.54 2.88 -9.79
CA ALA A 21 -9.43 4.10 -10.57
C ALA A 21 -8.10 4.81 -10.27
N ALA A 22 -7.45 5.39 -11.29
CA ALA A 22 -6.29 6.23 -11.04
C ALA A 22 -6.73 7.50 -10.29
N PRO A 23 -6.01 7.93 -9.24
CA PRO A 23 -6.37 9.15 -8.52
C PRO A 23 -6.14 10.38 -9.41
N THR A 24 -7.02 11.38 -9.26
CA THR A 24 -6.87 12.69 -9.90
C THR A 24 -6.24 13.65 -8.89
N PRO A 25 -5.07 14.26 -9.18
CA PRO A 25 -4.43 15.17 -8.26
C PRO A 25 -5.25 16.45 -8.09
N LYS A 26 -5.34 16.97 -6.86
CA LYS A 26 -5.95 18.27 -6.55
C LYS A 26 -4.95 19.41 -6.77
N LYS A 27 -5.39 20.65 -6.56
CA LYS A 27 -4.53 21.83 -6.62
C LYS A 27 -3.37 21.69 -5.62
N GLY A 28 -2.14 21.71 -6.14
CA GLY A 28 -0.92 21.58 -5.34
C GLY A 28 -0.40 20.15 -5.17
N GLU A 29 -1.10 19.15 -5.73
CA GLU A 29 -0.66 17.75 -5.72
C GLU A 29 -0.09 17.36 -7.10
N ILE A 30 0.71 16.29 -7.12
CA ILE A 30 1.20 15.66 -8.35
C ILE A 30 0.82 14.18 -8.37
N LEU A 31 0.58 13.65 -9.57
CA LEU A 31 0.36 12.23 -9.77
C LEU A 31 1.65 11.56 -10.23
N ILE A 32 2.13 10.58 -9.48
CA ILE A 32 3.37 9.84 -9.79
C ILE A 32 3.01 8.54 -10.49
N GLY A 33 3.51 8.36 -11.71
CA GLY A 33 3.49 7.07 -12.40
C GLY A 33 4.56 6.13 -11.84
N VAL A 34 4.25 5.42 -10.76
CA VAL A 34 5.18 4.49 -10.10
C VAL A 34 5.68 3.42 -11.08
N ARG A 35 7.00 3.41 -11.33
CA ARG A 35 7.66 2.41 -12.20
C ARG A 35 8.23 1.23 -11.43
N ALA A 36 8.63 1.46 -10.18
CA ALA A 36 9.14 0.47 -9.25
C ALA A 36 8.85 0.94 -7.81
N ALA A 37 8.75 -0.02 -6.89
CA ALA A 37 8.64 0.24 -5.45
C ALA A 37 9.71 -0.58 -4.72
N GLY A 38 10.35 0.01 -3.72
CA GLY A 38 11.29 -0.70 -2.85
C GLY A 38 10.55 -1.59 -1.84
N VAL A 39 11.19 -2.68 -1.43
CA VAL A 39 10.68 -3.56 -0.38
C VAL A 39 11.63 -3.49 0.80
N ASN A 40 11.10 -3.19 1.99
CA ASN A 40 11.86 -2.99 3.21
C ASN A 40 11.30 -3.84 4.36
N PHE A 41 12.08 -3.99 5.43
CA PHE A 41 11.64 -4.72 6.61
C PHE A 41 10.36 -4.14 7.26
N PRO A 42 10.19 -2.81 7.41
CA PRO A 42 8.97 -2.23 7.98
C PRO A 42 7.70 -2.57 7.21
N ASP A 43 7.78 -2.81 5.89
CA ASP A 43 6.61 -3.22 5.11
C ASP A 43 6.02 -4.52 5.64
N THR A 44 6.89 -5.46 6.05
CA THR A 44 6.47 -6.74 6.62
C THR A 44 5.87 -6.61 8.01
N LEU A 45 6.30 -5.60 8.79
CA LEU A 45 5.75 -5.31 10.11
C LEU A 45 4.38 -4.63 10.01
N ILE A 46 4.25 -3.68 9.08
CA ILE A 46 3.01 -2.90 8.86
C ILE A 46 1.86 -3.82 8.45
N ILE A 47 2.07 -4.73 7.49
CA ILE A 47 1.00 -5.64 7.03
C ILE A 47 0.56 -6.64 8.10
N ARG A 48 1.42 -6.92 9.10
CA ARG A 48 1.17 -7.83 10.23
C ARG A 48 0.68 -7.14 11.51
N ASP A 49 0.44 -5.83 11.49
CA ASP A 49 0.12 -5.02 12.68
C ASP A 49 1.18 -5.06 13.80
N LEU A 50 2.44 -5.32 13.43
CA LEU A 50 3.58 -5.37 14.35
C LEU A 50 4.37 -4.06 14.38
N TYR A 51 4.01 -3.07 13.56
CA TYR A 51 4.63 -1.75 13.55
C TYR A 51 3.99 -0.78 14.54
N GLN A 52 4.67 0.31 14.90
CA GLN A 52 4.11 1.31 15.83
C GLN A 52 2.83 1.96 15.28
N VAL A 53 2.79 2.18 13.96
CA VAL A 53 1.64 2.73 13.24
C VAL A 53 0.86 1.60 12.59
N LYS A 54 -0.47 1.61 12.78
CA LYS A 54 -1.39 0.62 12.22
C LYS A 54 -2.43 1.33 11.35
N PRO A 55 -2.19 1.46 10.03
CA PRO A 55 -3.15 2.09 9.13
C PRO A 55 -4.49 1.33 9.11
N PRO A 56 -5.62 2.03 8.92
CA PRO A 56 -6.89 1.36 8.69
C PRO A 56 -6.83 0.56 7.38
N ARG A 57 -7.37 -0.66 7.38
CA ARG A 57 -7.49 -1.48 6.17
C ARG A 57 -8.77 -1.11 5.39
N PRO A 58 -8.76 -1.21 4.04
CA PRO A 58 -7.61 -1.58 3.22
C PRO A 58 -6.61 -0.43 3.02
N PHE A 59 -5.31 -0.76 2.94
CA PHE A 59 -4.27 0.21 2.60
C PHE A 59 -3.21 -0.41 1.66
N ALA A 60 -2.49 0.43 0.91
CA ALA A 60 -1.33 0.02 0.12
C ALA A 60 -0.03 0.23 0.96
N PRO A 61 0.81 -0.80 1.14
CA PRO A 61 2.13 -0.66 1.77
C PRO A 61 3.15 0.04 0.83
N GLY A 62 4.30 0.43 1.37
CA GLY A 62 5.36 1.12 0.62
C GLY A 62 5.13 2.63 0.48
N GLY A 63 4.91 3.29 1.63
CA GLY A 63 4.60 4.73 1.74
C GLY A 63 5.60 5.67 1.10
#